data_AF-A0A5N5D2W4-F1
#
_entry.id   AF-A0A5N5D2W4-F1
#
_cell.length_a   1.000
_cell.length_b   1.000
_cell.length_c   1.000
_cell.angle_alpha   90.00
_cell.angle_beta   90.00
_cell.angle_gamma   90.00
#
_symmetry.space_group_name_H-M   'P 1'
#
loop_
_entity.id
_entity.type
_entity.pdbx_description
1 polymer ?
#
loop_
_entity_poly.entity_id
_entity_poly.type
_entity_poly.pdbx_seq_one_letter_code
_entity_poly.pdbx_strand_id
1 'polypeptide(L)'
;MLTRNIVLVLSQHWLQALHTSTYNTLLILLLSSPAVTRSSSSSTNHPSFSSPLLFTGGLGLTPHAVGLATASIGIIGLPIQILLYPPLSARLGTLRSYRLFLWPSILVYATLPFLTLIAAQSSSSPSSGSSALLWVALITALSMQVLARAFVGPATVVLVNNCTPHPQLLATVHGLAQSISSAARMVGPLLGGAALGWAEEKGCAGAPFWGIAGLAVVNWGVLWWVVEED
;
A
#
# COMPACT_ATOMS: atom_id res chain seq x y z
N MET A 1 28.79 7.97 -14.55
CA MET A 1 28.48 7.35 -13.24
C MET A 1 26.99 7.07 -13.07
N LEU A 2 26.09 7.99 -13.46
CA LEU A 2 24.65 7.72 -13.48
C LEU A 2 24.19 7.37 -14.91
N THR A 3 24.01 6.09 -15.21
CA THR A 3 23.41 5.65 -16.48
C THR A 3 21.90 5.91 -16.44
N ARG A 4 21.27 5.96 -17.62
CA ARG A 4 19.80 6.06 -17.72
C ARG A 4 19.12 4.95 -16.90
N ASN A 5 19.65 3.73 -16.93
CA ASN A 5 19.10 2.59 -16.22
C ASN A 5 19.17 2.77 -14.69
N ILE A 6 20.30 3.25 -14.17
CA ILE A 6 20.44 3.57 -12.73
C ILE A 6 19.41 4.61 -12.30
N VAL A 7 19.19 5.67 -13.08
CA VAL A 7 18.17 6.70 -12.77
C VAL A 7 16.77 6.09 -12.68
N LEU A 8 16.43 5.21 -13.62
CA LEU A 8 15.12 4.54 -13.64
C LEU A 8 14.94 3.61 -12.44
N VAL A 9 15.96 2.83 -12.08
CA VAL A 9 15.93 1.95 -10.90
C VAL A 9 15.83 2.75 -9.60
N LEU A 10 16.57 3.85 -9.47
CA LEU A 10 16.47 4.74 -8.30
C LEU A 10 15.09 5.42 -8.22
N SER A 11 14.52 5.80 -9.36
CA SER A 11 13.17 6.39 -9.44
C SER A 11 12.09 5.37 -9.03
N GLN A 12 12.20 4.14 -9.52
CA GLN A 12 11.36 3.02 -9.07
C GLN A 12 11.52 2.81 -7.56
N HIS A 13 12.75 2.81 -7.04
CA HIS A 13 13.03 2.60 -5.62
C HIS A 13 12.39 3.68 -4.75
N TRP A 14 12.48 4.95 -5.18
CA TRP A 14 11.79 6.08 -4.57
C TRP A 14 10.27 5.87 -4.54
N LEU A 15 9.66 5.63 -5.70
CA LEU A 15 8.21 5.47 -5.83
C LEU A 15 7.70 4.32 -4.96
N GLN A 16 8.39 3.18 -5.00
CA GLN A 16 8.05 2.00 -4.20
C GLN A 16 8.10 2.29 -2.70
N ALA A 17 9.17 2.94 -2.24
CA ALA A 17 9.31 3.32 -0.84
C ALA A 17 8.25 4.34 -0.42
N LEU A 18 7.95 5.32 -1.29
CA LEU A 18 6.99 6.39 -1.04
C LEU A 18 5.58 5.83 -0.84
N HIS A 19 5.03 5.10 -1.83
CA HIS A 19 3.66 4.60 -1.72
C HIS A 19 3.52 3.53 -0.63
N THR A 20 4.53 2.69 -0.42
CA THR A 20 4.47 1.64 0.63
C THR A 20 4.53 2.24 2.03
N SER A 21 5.36 3.26 2.26
CA SER A 21 5.43 3.95 3.56
C SER A 21 4.13 4.68 3.86
N THR A 22 3.63 5.42 2.87
CA THR A 22 2.34 6.14 2.96
C THR A 22 1.19 5.18 3.26
N TYR A 23 1.13 4.04 2.57
CA TYR A 23 0.14 3.01 2.82
C TYR A 23 0.15 2.50 4.26
N ASN A 24 1.31 2.23 4.85
CA ASN A 24 1.37 1.71 6.22
C ASN A 24 0.75 2.68 7.23
N THR A 25 1.00 3.98 7.06
CA THR A 25 0.40 5.03 7.88
C THR A 25 -1.10 5.13 7.63
N LEU A 26 -1.52 5.21 6.36
CA LEU A 26 -2.93 5.31 6.00
C LEU A 26 -3.75 4.09 6.46
N LEU A 27 -3.19 2.88 6.37
CA LEU A 27 -3.83 1.65 6.85
C LEU A 27 -4.11 1.73 8.35
N ILE A 28 -3.13 2.12 9.18
CA ILE A 28 -3.32 2.21 10.63
C ILE A 28 -4.35 3.30 11.00
N LEU A 29 -4.30 4.44 10.31
CA LEU A 29 -5.29 5.50 10.48
C LEU A 29 -6.69 5.02 10.09
N LEU A 30 -6.85 4.36 8.93
CA LEU A 30 -8.13 3.81 8.50
C LEU A 30 -8.68 2.76 9.49
N LEU A 31 -7.83 1.88 10.02
CA LEU A 31 -8.25 0.86 10.98
C LEU A 31 -8.71 1.48 12.30
N SER A 32 -8.05 2.55 12.76
CA SER A 32 -8.25 3.14 14.08
C SER A 32 -9.26 4.29 14.10
N SER A 33 -9.39 5.04 13.00
CA SER A 33 -10.28 6.19 12.91
C SER A 33 -11.74 5.78 13.16
N PRO A 34 -12.54 6.61 13.87
CA PRO A 34 -13.92 6.27 14.20
C PRO A 34 -14.76 5.93 12.96
N ALA A 35 -15.60 4.90 13.08
CA ALA A 35 -16.58 4.60 12.05
C ALA A 35 -17.69 5.65 12.06
N VAL A 36 -18.05 6.19 10.89
CA VAL A 36 -19.18 7.12 10.78
C VAL A 36 -20.49 6.32 10.72
N THR A 37 -21.29 6.44 11.77
CA THR A 37 -22.65 5.89 11.80
C THR A 37 -23.60 6.83 11.04
N ARG A 38 -24.47 6.27 10.18
CA ARG A 38 -25.44 7.00 9.36
C ARG A 38 -26.42 7.87 10.17
N SER A 39 -26.49 7.70 11.50
CA SER A 39 -27.32 8.49 12.42
C SER A 39 -26.73 9.87 12.78
N SER A 40 -25.43 10.10 12.54
CA SER A 40 -24.73 11.35 12.90
C SER A 40 -24.88 12.47 11.86
N SER A 41 -25.50 12.20 10.71
CA SER A 41 -25.66 13.17 9.61
C SER A 41 -26.91 14.05 9.72
N SER A 42 -27.58 14.08 10.88
CA SER A 42 -28.84 14.81 11.08
C SER A 42 -28.68 16.27 11.55
N SER A 43 -27.46 16.79 11.72
CA SER A 43 -27.25 18.11 12.36
C SER A 43 -26.40 19.15 11.62
N THR A 44 -26.02 18.94 10.34
CA THR A 44 -25.33 20.00 9.59
C THR A 44 -25.86 20.10 8.16
N ASN A 45 -26.25 21.32 7.77
CA ASN A 45 -26.79 21.75 6.47
C ASN A 45 -25.84 21.55 5.28
N HIS A 46 -25.27 20.36 5.08
CA HIS A 46 -24.58 20.01 3.85
C HIS A 46 -25.52 19.23 2.93
N PRO A 47 -25.57 19.58 1.62
CA PRO A 47 -26.46 18.92 0.68
C PRO A 47 -26.14 17.43 0.68
N SER A 48 -27.17 16.61 0.87
CA SER A 48 -27.12 15.16 0.88
C SER A 48 -26.78 14.64 -0.53
N PHE A 49 -25.53 14.83 -0.97
CA PHE A 49 -25.00 14.11 -2.11
C PHE A 49 -24.70 12.69 -1.66
N SER A 50 -25.70 11.82 -1.84
CA SER A 50 -25.61 10.36 -1.74
C SER A 50 -24.68 9.79 -2.83
N SER A 51 -23.42 10.22 -2.87
CA SER A 51 -22.43 9.64 -3.75
C SER A 51 -21.77 8.46 -3.04
N PRO A 52 -21.59 7.29 -3.70
CA PRO A 52 -20.89 6.14 -3.14
C PRO A 52 -19.38 6.39 -2.92
N LEU A 53 -18.92 7.62 -3.15
CA LEU A 53 -17.54 8.09 -3.04
C LEU A 53 -17.32 9.01 -1.82
N LEU A 54 -18.38 9.31 -1.05
CA LEU A 54 -18.25 9.98 0.24
C LEU A 54 -17.81 8.94 1.29
N PHE A 55 -16.50 8.78 1.43
CA PHE A 55 -15.88 7.98 2.48
C PHE A 55 -15.59 8.91 3.64
N THR A 56 -16.33 8.76 4.73
CA THR A 56 -16.12 9.52 5.96
C THR A 56 -15.76 8.56 7.08
N GLY A 57 -14.63 8.80 7.76
CA GLY A 57 -14.15 8.01 8.90
C GLY A 57 -13.38 6.73 8.52
N GLY A 58 -13.16 5.90 9.54
CA GLY A 58 -12.43 4.62 9.44
C GLY A 58 -13.27 3.42 9.82
N LEU A 59 -12.61 2.32 10.21
CA LEU A 59 -13.27 1.09 10.66
C LEU A 59 -13.63 1.12 12.16
N GLY A 60 -13.06 2.04 12.94
CA GLY A 60 -13.28 2.16 14.37
C GLY A 60 -12.89 0.91 15.16
N LEU A 61 -11.86 0.18 14.71
CA LEU A 61 -11.42 -1.03 15.39
C LEU A 61 -10.77 -0.71 16.73
N THR A 62 -11.02 -1.57 17.73
CA THR A 62 -10.34 -1.46 19.03
C THR A 62 -8.84 -1.72 18.86
N PRO A 63 -7.98 -1.20 19.75
CA PRO A 63 -6.54 -1.47 19.70
C PRO A 63 -6.20 -2.97 19.66
N HIS A 64 -6.99 -3.80 20.34
CA HIS A 64 -6.88 -5.26 20.27
C HIS A 64 -7.16 -5.81 18.86
N ALA A 65 -8.23 -5.35 18.20
CA ALA A 65 -8.55 -5.76 16.84
C ALA A 65 -7.50 -5.27 15.81
N VAL A 66 -6.98 -4.05 15.98
CA VAL A 66 -5.84 -3.56 15.17
C VAL A 66 -4.60 -4.43 15.40
N GLY A 67 -4.34 -4.84 16.63
CA GLY A 67 -3.28 -5.79 16.98
C GLY A 67 -3.44 -7.15 16.29
N LEU A 68 -4.66 -7.70 16.28
CA LEU A 68 -4.94 -8.96 15.57
C LEU A 68 -4.76 -8.82 14.04
N ALA A 69 -5.25 -7.74 13.45
CA ALA A 69 -5.07 -7.47 12.03
C ALA A 69 -3.59 -7.34 11.66
N THR A 70 -2.80 -6.61 12.45
CA THR A 70 -1.36 -6.46 12.20
C THR A 70 -0.58 -7.75 12.49
N ALA A 71 -0.98 -8.56 13.48
CA ALA A 71 -0.38 -9.89 13.70
C ALA A 71 -0.59 -10.84 12.53
N SER A 72 -1.77 -10.79 11.88
CA SER A 72 -2.08 -11.62 10.71
C SER A 72 -1.10 -11.42 9.55
N ILE A 73 -0.55 -10.20 9.40
CA ILE A 73 0.47 -9.86 8.39
C ILE A 73 1.69 -10.77 8.51
N GLY A 74 2.15 -11.02 9.74
CA GLY A 74 3.31 -11.89 10.00
C GLY A 74 2.98 -13.37 9.74
N ILE A 75 1.82 -13.81 10.23
CA ILE A 75 1.34 -15.20 10.07
C ILE A 75 1.20 -15.57 8.58
N ILE A 76 0.68 -14.65 7.76
CA ILE A 76 0.52 -14.85 6.32
C ILE A 76 1.84 -14.64 5.58
N GLY A 77 2.65 -13.67 6.04
CA GLY A 77 3.88 -13.26 5.35
C GLY A 77 4.99 -14.28 5.41
N LEU A 78 5.21 -14.93 6.56
CA LEU A 78 6.29 -15.90 6.72
C LEU A 78 6.16 -17.10 5.76
N PRO A 79 5.00 -17.77 5.64
CA PRO A 79 4.83 -18.84 4.66
C PRO A 79 5.04 -18.37 3.23
N ILE A 80 4.52 -17.18 2.86
CA ILE A 80 4.70 -16.64 1.51
C ILE A 80 6.19 -16.39 1.21
N GLN A 81 6.93 -15.79 2.14
CA GLN A 81 8.35 -15.47 1.96
C GLN A 81 9.24 -16.72 1.89
N ILE A 82 8.95 -17.75 2.70
CA ILE A 82 9.81 -18.95 2.79
C ILE A 82 9.44 -19.96 1.70
N LEU A 83 8.14 -20.17 1.45
CA LEU A 83 7.67 -21.25 0.59
C LEU A 83 7.33 -20.79 -0.83
N LEU A 84 6.68 -19.62 -0.96
CA LEU A 84 6.15 -19.17 -2.25
C LEU A 84 7.15 -18.32 -3.03
N TYR A 85 7.84 -17.39 -2.37
CA TYR A 85 8.75 -16.45 -3.02
C TYR A 85 9.92 -17.14 -3.75
N PRO A 86 10.72 -18.03 -3.14
CA PRO A 86 11.91 -18.59 -3.79
C PRO A 86 11.62 -19.34 -5.11
N PRO A 87 10.68 -20.30 -5.18
CA PRO A 87 10.44 -21.05 -6.42
C PRO A 87 9.79 -20.20 -7.51
N LEU A 88 8.91 -19.25 -7.16
CA LEU A 88 8.27 -18.39 -8.16
C LEU A 88 9.24 -17.33 -8.69
N SER A 89 10.03 -16.71 -7.82
CA SER A 89 11.03 -15.71 -8.24
C SER A 89 12.08 -16.33 -9.16
N ALA A 90 12.53 -17.56 -8.86
CA ALA A 90 13.49 -18.28 -9.71
C ALA A 90 12.93 -18.57 -11.12
N ARG A 91 11.61 -18.79 -11.25
CA ARG A 91 10.96 -19.07 -12.55
C ARG A 91 10.63 -17.80 -13.34
N LEU A 92 10.22 -16.74 -12.66
CA LEU A 92 9.74 -15.51 -13.30
C LEU A 92 10.87 -14.53 -13.64
N GLY A 93 11.97 -14.53 -12.88
CA GLY A 93 12.99 -13.49 -12.94
C GLY A 93 12.54 -12.20 -12.23
N THR A 94 13.46 -11.24 -12.07
CA THR A 94 13.26 -10.07 -11.21
C THR A 94 12.20 -9.12 -11.75
N LEU A 95 12.37 -8.64 -13.00
CA LEU A 95 11.47 -7.64 -13.57
C LEU A 95 10.03 -8.15 -13.72
N ARG A 96 9.85 -9.39 -14.19
CA ARG A 96 8.51 -9.97 -14.35
C ARG A 96 7.84 -10.19 -13.00
N SER A 97 8.58 -10.68 -12.00
CA SER A 97 8.07 -10.79 -10.63
C SER A 97 7.61 -9.45 -10.11
N TYR A 98 8.43 -8.41 -10.26
CA TYR A 98 8.05 -7.06 -9.84
C TYR A 98 6.76 -6.61 -10.53
N ARG A 99 6.71 -6.62 -11.87
CA ARG A 99 5.56 -6.13 -12.64
C ARG A 99 4.26 -6.88 -12.30
N LEU A 100 4.34 -8.19 -12.04
CA LEU A 100 3.19 -9.01 -11.69
C LEU A 100 2.71 -8.74 -10.25
N PHE A 101 3.64 -8.75 -9.30
CA PHE A 101 3.32 -8.66 -7.87
C PHE A 101 3.17 -7.22 -7.36
N LEU A 102 3.34 -6.20 -8.19
CA LEU A 102 2.93 -4.84 -7.86
C LEU A 102 1.41 -4.63 -7.97
N TRP A 103 0.73 -5.36 -8.87
CA TRP A 103 -0.72 -5.25 -9.07
C TRP A 103 -1.57 -5.48 -7.81
N PRO A 104 -1.29 -6.48 -6.96
CA PRO A 104 -2.03 -6.63 -5.71
C PRO A 104 -1.96 -5.38 -4.82
N SER A 105 -0.83 -4.65 -4.77
CA SER A 105 -0.77 -3.38 -4.04
C SER A 105 -1.67 -2.31 -4.66
N ILE A 106 -1.66 -2.17 -5.99
CA ILE A 106 -2.53 -1.22 -6.70
C ILE A 106 -4.00 -1.50 -6.39
N LEU A 107 -4.41 -2.77 -6.47
CA LEU A 107 -5.78 -3.20 -6.18
C LEU A 107 -6.16 -2.94 -4.72
N VAL A 108 -5.27 -3.28 -3.78
CA VAL A 108 -5.50 -3.01 -2.35
C VAL A 108 -5.68 -1.51 -2.13
N TYR A 109 -4.80 -0.66 -2.65
CA TYR A 109 -4.91 0.79 -2.47
C TYR A 109 -6.21 1.34 -3.07
N ALA A 110 -6.63 0.83 -4.24
CA ALA A 110 -7.88 1.25 -4.86
C ALA A 110 -9.12 0.83 -4.04
N THR A 111 -9.08 -0.35 -3.42
CA THR A 111 -10.25 -0.98 -2.79
C THR A 111 -10.35 -0.75 -1.29
N LEU A 112 -9.26 -0.42 -0.60
CA LEU A 112 -9.24 -0.30 0.86
C LEU A 112 -10.27 0.70 1.44
N PRO A 113 -10.48 1.89 0.84
CA PRO A 113 -11.49 2.84 1.34
C PRO A 113 -12.90 2.23 1.41
N PHE A 114 -13.23 1.29 0.52
CA PHE A 114 -14.54 0.66 0.47
C PHE A 114 -14.82 -0.25 1.67
N LEU A 115 -13.81 -0.64 2.45
CA LEU A 115 -14.00 -1.36 3.73
C LEU A 115 -14.83 -0.53 4.72
N THR A 116 -14.78 0.80 4.64
CA THR A 116 -15.59 1.69 5.50
C THR A 116 -17.09 1.55 5.21
N LEU A 117 -17.49 1.22 3.97
CA LEU A 117 -18.89 0.97 3.63
C LEU A 117 -19.40 -0.33 4.27
N ILE A 118 -18.56 -1.37 4.30
CA ILE A 118 -18.85 -2.64 4.96
C ILE A 118 -18.93 -2.44 6.48
N ALA A 119 -18.04 -1.64 7.06
CA ALA A 119 -18.06 -1.29 8.47
C ALA A 119 -19.33 -0.49 8.85
N ALA A 120 -19.74 0.49 8.03
CA ALA A 120 -20.95 1.29 8.26
C ALA A 120 -22.24 0.45 8.17
N GLN A 121 -22.29 -0.57 7.32
CA GLN A 121 -23.41 -1.52 7.29
C GLN A 121 -23.46 -2.36 8.57
N SER A 122 -22.29 -2.80 9.04
CA SER A 122 -22.15 -3.64 10.25
C SER A 122 -22.60 -2.94 11.54
N SER A 123 -22.38 -1.61 11.64
CA SER A 123 -22.81 -0.83 12.81
C SER A 123 -24.32 -0.53 12.81
N SER A 124 -24.97 -0.52 11.64
CA SER A 124 -26.40 -0.20 11.48
C SER A 124 -27.35 -1.38 11.65
N SER A 125 -26.86 -2.62 11.47
CA SER A 125 -27.66 -3.84 11.62
C SER A 125 -26.82 -4.93 12.30
N PRO A 126 -27.17 -5.36 13.53
CA PRO A 126 -26.46 -6.42 14.26
C PRO A 126 -26.78 -7.81 13.70
N SER A 127 -26.84 -7.93 12.37
CA SER A 127 -26.83 -9.24 11.71
C SER A 127 -25.43 -9.84 11.85
N SER A 128 -25.36 -11.07 12.35
CA SER A 128 -24.11 -11.80 12.65
C SER A 128 -23.15 -11.94 11.45
N GLY A 129 -23.63 -11.75 10.22
CA GLY A 129 -22.84 -11.88 8.99
C GLY A 129 -21.98 -10.67 8.62
N SER A 130 -22.35 -9.44 9.02
CA SER A 130 -21.70 -8.23 8.53
C SER A 130 -20.29 -8.04 9.11
N SER A 131 -20.08 -8.44 10.38
CA SER A 131 -18.76 -8.42 11.02
C SER A 131 -17.80 -9.45 10.41
N ALA A 132 -18.29 -10.65 10.08
CA ALA A 132 -17.47 -11.69 9.43
C ALA A 132 -17.01 -11.25 8.03
N LEU A 133 -17.88 -10.62 7.26
CA LEU A 133 -17.55 -10.09 5.93
C LEU A 133 -16.45 -9.02 5.99
N LEU A 134 -16.52 -8.11 6.97
CA LEU A 134 -15.48 -7.09 7.18
C LEU A 134 -14.12 -7.73 7.45
N TRP A 135 -14.06 -8.72 8.35
CA TRP A 135 -12.82 -9.41 8.69
C TRP A 135 -12.27 -10.20 7.51
N VAL A 136 -13.11 -10.91 6.76
CA VAL A 136 -12.69 -11.61 5.54
C VAL A 136 -12.09 -10.61 4.55
N ALA A 137 -12.80 -9.51 4.26
CA ALA A 137 -12.31 -8.50 3.33
C ALA A 137 -11.00 -7.84 3.78
N LEU A 138 -10.88 -7.53 5.08
CA LEU A 138 -9.66 -6.98 5.67
C LEU A 138 -8.49 -7.95 5.54
N ILE A 139 -8.67 -9.22 5.95
CA ILE A 139 -7.61 -10.23 5.86
C ILE A 139 -7.23 -10.51 4.41
N THR A 140 -8.18 -10.52 3.47
CA THR A 140 -7.89 -10.63 2.04
C THR A 140 -7.03 -9.46 1.56
N ALA A 141 -7.39 -8.22 1.90
CA ALA A 141 -6.61 -7.03 1.51
C ALA A 141 -5.19 -7.07 2.11
N LEU A 142 -5.05 -7.42 3.39
CA LEU A 142 -3.74 -7.57 4.04
C LEU A 142 -2.92 -8.69 3.40
N SER A 143 -3.53 -9.83 3.07
CA SER A 143 -2.88 -10.96 2.40
C SER A 143 -2.33 -10.57 1.02
N MET A 144 -3.14 -9.84 0.23
CA MET A 144 -2.71 -9.32 -1.07
C MET A 144 -1.54 -8.35 -0.94
N GLN A 145 -1.57 -7.48 0.06
CA GLN A 145 -0.47 -6.54 0.30
C GLN A 145 0.81 -7.27 0.74
N VAL A 146 0.68 -8.29 1.58
CA VAL A 146 1.79 -9.13 2.01
C VAL A 146 2.40 -9.87 0.83
N LEU A 147 1.57 -10.46 -0.02
CA LEU A 147 2.00 -11.10 -1.26
C LEU A 147 2.79 -10.13 -2.14
N ALA A 148 2.27 -8.92 -2.37
CA ALA A 148 2.98 -7.92 -3.15
C ALA A 148 4.36 -7.60 -2.57
N ARG A 149 4.44 -7.29 -1.27
CA ARG A 149 5.70 -6.93 -0.62
C ARG A 149 6.73 -8.06 -0.62
N ALA A 150 6.27 -9.31 -0.52
CA ALA A 150 7.15 -10.47 -0.51
C ALA A 150 7.95 -10.62 -1.80
N PHE A 151 7.39 -10.23 -2.95
CA PHE A 151 8.09 -10.28 -4.24
C PHE A 151 8.75 -8.95 -4.60
N VAL A 152 8.06 -7.84 -4.38
CA VAL A 152 8.53 -6.51 -4.79
C VAL A 152 9.74 -6.03 -3.95
N GLY A 153 9.77 -6.37 -2.66
CA GLY A 153 10.87 -5.97 -1.77
C GLY A 153 12.23 -6.50 -2.24
N PRO A 154 12.41 -7.83 -2.37
CA PRO A 154 13.63 -8.41 -2.91
C PRO A 154 13.94 -7.95 -4.34
N ALA A 155 12.93 -7.89 -5.21
CA ALA A 155 13.12 -7.46 -6.60
C ALA A 155 13.72 -6.05 -6.69
N THR A 156 13.27 -5.14 -5.83
CA THR A 156 13.81 -3.77 -5.74
C THR A 156 15.30 -3.77 -5.39
N VAL A 157 15.78 -4.69 -4.55
CA VAL A 157 17.21 -4.79 -4.18
C VAL A 157 18.01 -5.41 -5.34
N VAL A 158 17.48 -6.44 -5.99
CA VAL A 158 18.14 -7.09 -7.13
C VAL A 158 18.28 -6.14 -8.31
N LEU A 159 17.28 -5.31 -8.60
CA LEU A 159 17.39 -4.30 -9.66
C LEU A 159 18.51 -3.28 -9.42
N VAL A 160 18.71 -2.87 -8.16
CA VAL A 160 19.82 -1.98 -7.76
C VAL A 160 21.17 -2.67 -7.97
N ASN A 161 21.26 -3.96 -7.65
CA ASN A 161 22.46 -4.75 -7.91
C ASN A 161 22.75 -4.83 -9.42
N ASN A 162 21.76 -5.27 -10.21
CA ASN A 162 21.91 -5.52 -11.64
C ASN A 162 22.17 -4.24 -12.45
N CYS A 163 21.69 -3.06 -12.01
CA CYS A 163 22.00 -1.81 -12.72
C CYS A 163 23.38 -1.23 -12.39
N THR A 164 24.17 -1.88 -11.52
CA THR A 164 25.49 -1.39 -11.11
C THR A 164 26.57 -1.92 -12.08
N PRO A 165 27.24 -1.07 -12.88
CA PRO A 165 28.12 -1.52 -13.96
C PRO A 165 29.46 -2.09 -13.49
N HIS A 166 29.93 -1.73 -12.29
CA HIS A 166 31.21 -2.19 -11.74
C HIS A 166 31.08 -2.51 -10.25
N PRO A 167 31.68 -3.61 -9.74
CA PRO A 167 31.63 -3.99 -8.32
C PRO A 167 32.10 -2.89 -7.37
N GLN A 168 33.05 -2.06 -7.79
CA GLN A 168 33.57 -0.94 -7.00
C GLN A 168 32.52 0.16 -6.74
N LEU A 169 31.48 0.25 -7.56
CA LEU A 169 30.40 1.22 -7.42
C LEU A 169 29.20 0.67 -6.62
N LEU A 170 29.16 -0.63 -6.34
CA LEU A 170 28.03 -1.31 -5.71
C LEU A 170 27.64 -0.67 -4.37
N ALA A 171 28.62 -0.44 -3.50
CA ALA A 171 28.38 0.20 -2.21
C ALA A 171 27.82 1.62 -2.36
N THR A 172 28.29 2.38 -3.37
CA THR A 172 27.85 3.76 -3.62
C THR A 172 26.42 3.78 -4.16
N VAL A 173 26.10 2.92 -5.12
CA VAL A 173 24.75 2.84 -5.72
C VAL A 173 23.74 2.34 -4.69
N HIS A 174 24.09 1.34 -3.87
CA HIS A 174 23.24 0.91 -2.75
C HIS A 174 23.07 2.01 -1.70
N GLY A 175 24.13 2.74 -1.36
CA GLY A 175 24.07 3.88 -0.46
C GLY A 175 23.08 4.94 -0.97
N LEU A 176 23.19 5.32 -2.24
CA LEU A 176 22.28 6.26 -2.89
C LEU A 176 20.83 5.73 -2.90
N ALA A 177 20.61 4.46 -3.26
CA ALA A 177 19.30 3.84 -3.26
C ALA A 177 18.67 3.87 -1.86
N GLN A 178 19.44 3.55 -0.81
CA GLN A 178 18.97 3.60 0.58
C GLN A 178 18.68 5.03 1.06
N SER A 179 19.51 6.03 0.69
CA SER A 179 19.25 7.43 1.01
C SER A 179 17.95 7.92 0.39
N ILE A 180 17.74 7.63 -0.90
CA ILE A 180 16.50 7.95 -1.63
C ILE A 180 15.30 7.23 -0.98
N SER A 181 15.43 5.92 -0.71
CA SER A 181 14.40 5.13 0.00
C SER A 181 14.02 5.75 1.34
N SER A 182 15.01 6.19 2.12
CA SER A 182 14.82 6.77 3.46
C SER A 182 14.10 8.11 3.37
N ALA A 183 14.50 8.97 2.44
CA ALA A 183 13.80 10.23 2.20
C ALA A 183 12.34 9.98 1.76
N ALA A 184 12.07 8.95 0.94
CA ALA A 184 10.70 8.60 0.54
C ALA A 184 9.89 8.10 1.73
N ARG A 185 10.50 7.30 2.60
CA ARG A 185 9.86 6.78 3.82
C ARG A 185 9.56 7.87 4.84
N MET A 186 10.32 8.97 4.83
CA MET A 186 10.03 10.16 5.64
C MET A 186 8.88 10.99 5.02
N VAL A 187 8.97 11.29 3.73
CA VAL A 187 8.02 12.17 3.02
C VAL A 187 6.63 11.52 2.90
N GLY A 188 6.57 10.22 2.60
CA GLY A 188 5.32 9.51 2.33
C GLY A 188 4.29 9.62 3.47
N PRO A 189 4.60 9.16 4.69
CA PRO A 189 3.71 9.28 5.85
C PRO A 189 3.28 10.72 6.16
N LEU A 190 4.20 11.68 6.04
CA LEU A 190 3.92 13.09 6.29
C LEU A 190 2.85 13.62 5.32
N LEU A 191 3.06 13.40 4.02
CA LEU A 191 2.11 13.83 2.99
C LEU A 191 0.82 13.04 3.05
N GLY A 192 0.88 11.73 3.31
CA GLY A 192 -0.29 10.87 3.43
C GLY A 192 -1.20 11.26 4.59
N GLY A 193 -0.63 11.49 5.77
CA GLY A 193 -1.39 11.93 6.94
C GLY A 193 -2.03 13.30 6.73
N ALA A 194 -1.27 14.27 6.18
CA ALA A 194 -1.81 15.59 5.85
C ALA A 194 -2.92 15.51 4.79
N ALA A 195 -2.74 14.69 3.75
CA ALA A 195 -3.75 14.47 2.72
C ALA A 195 -5.00 13.80 3.28
N LEU A 196 -4.86 12.86 4.23
CA LEU A 196 -6.00 12.22 4.88
C LEU A 196 -6.78 13.20 5.76
N GLY A 197 -6.10 14.02 6.58
CA GLY A 197 -6.79 15.03 7.38
C GLY A 197 -7.60 16.02 6.52
N TRP A 198 -6.98 16.53 5.44
CA TRP A 198 -7.69 17.38 4.46
C TRP A 198 -8.83 16.65 3.76
N ALA A 199 -8.66 15.36 3.46
CA ALA A 199 -9.67 14.56 2.79
C ALA A 199 -10.87 14.28 3.70
N GLU A 200 -10.64 14.04 5.00
CA GLU A 200 -11.68 13.85 6.01
C GLU A 200 -12.53 15.12 6.18
N GLU A 201 -11.90 16.31 6.23
CA GLU A 201 -12.61 17.60 6.27
C GLU A 201 -13.56 17.80 5.08
N LYS A 202 -13.23 17.21 3.93
CA LYS A 202 -14.02 17.31 2.68
C LYS A 202 -14.93 16.11 2.43
N GLY A 203 -14.96 15.14 3.32
CA GLY A 203 -15.74 13.90 3.18
C GLY A 203 -15.24 12.92 2.11
N CYS A 204 -13.97 13.01 1.73
CA CYS A 204 -13.35 12.25 0.65
C CYS A 204 -12.19 11.36 1.15
N ALA A 205 -12.31 10.67 2.29
CA ALA A 205 -11.21 9.93 2.93
C ALA A 205 -10.58 8.82 2.06
N GLY A 206 -11.23 8.42 0.95
CA GLY A 206 -10.65 7.52 -0.05
C GLY A 206 -9.61 8.17 -0.97
N ALA A 207 -9.58 9.50 -1.10
CA ALA A 207 -8.71 10.21 -2.04
C ALA A 207 -7.20 9.96 -1.82
N PRO A 208 -6.66 9.94 -0.58
CA PRO A 208 -5.25 9.62 -0.35
C PRO A 208 -4.88 8.20 -0.81
N PHE A 209 -5.80 7.24 -0.63
CA PHE A 209 -5.61 5.86 -1.07
C PHE A 209 -5.56 5.74 -2.59
N TRP A 210 -6.43 6.43 -3.31
CA TRP A 210 -6.37 6.47 -4.77
C TRP A 210 -5.14 7.23 -5.27
N GLY A 211 -4.69 8.26 -4.54
CA GLY A 211 -3.44 8.95 -4.82
C GLY A 211 -2.23 8.00 -4.78
N ILE A 212 -2.11 7.18 -3.72
CA ILE A 212 -1.03 6.18 -3.64
C ILE A 212 -1.22 5.03 -4.64
N ALA A 213 -2.46 4.68 -5.02
CA ALA A 213 -2.74 3.76 -6.12
C ALA A 213 -2.19 4.31 -7.45
N GLY A 214 -2.42 5.59 -7.72
CA GLY A 214 -1.84 6.30 -8.86
C GLY A 214 -0.31 6.28 -8.84
N LEU A 215 0.31 6.56 -7.69
CA LEU A 215 1.76 6.47 -7.55
C LEU A 215 2.30 5.05 -7.81
N ALA A 216 1.58 4.01 -7.37
CA ALA A 216 1.93 2.63 -7.64
C ALA A 216 1.76 2.27 -9.13
N VAL A 217 0.76 2.81 -9.83
CA VAL A 217 0.63 2.67 -11.30
C VAL A 217 1.76 3.38 -12.03
N VAL A 218 2.17 4.57 -11.59
CA VAL A 218 3.33 5.27 -12.15
C VAL A 218 4.59 4.43 -11.94
N ASN A 219 4.78 3.87 -10.74
CA ASN A 219 5.88 2.94 -10.46
C ASN A 219 5.87 1.74 -11.43
N TRP A 220 4.69 1.14 -11.63
CA TRP A 220 4.51 0.05 -12.57
C TRP A 220 4.86 0.45 -14.01
N GLY A 221 4.49 1.66 -14.43
CA GLY A 221 4.87 2.23 -15.72
C GLY A 221 6.39 2.37 -15.86
N VAL A 222 7.08 2.90 -14.84
CA VAL A 222 8.55 3.06 -14.83
C VAL A 222 9.27 1.74 -15.10
N LEU A 223 8.78 0.63 -14.55
CA LEU A 223 9.37 -0.71 -14.72
C LEU A 223 9.47 -1.18 -16.17
N TRP A 224 8.70 -0.61 -17.11
CA TRP A 224 8.76 -0.96 -18.53
C TRP A 224 9.97 -0.37 -19.26
N TRP A 225 10.54 0.71 -18.72
CA TRP A 225 11.77 1.31 -19.25
C TRP A 225 13.04 0.82 -18.54
N VAL A 226 12.90 0.12 -17.41
CA VAL A 226 14.03 -0.52 -16.72
C VAL A 226 14.50 -1.72 -17.53
N VAL A 227 15.81 -1.82 -17.72
CA VAL A 227 16.47 -2.93 -18.40
C VAL A 227 17.19 -3.77 -17.35
N GLU A 228 16.96 -5.08 -17.37
CA GLU A 228 17.75 -6.03 -16.57
C GLU A 228 19.02 -6.30 -17.38
N GLU A 229 20.16 -5.87 -16.84
CA GLU A 229 21.48 -6.24 -17.39
C GLU A 229 21.80 -7.64 -16.83
N ASP A 230 22.04 -8.60 -17.75
CA ASP A 230 22.36 -10.01 -17.45
C ASP A 230 23.77 -10.18 -16.87
#